data_AF-A0A1L7WS79-F1
#
_entry.id   AF-A0A1L7WS79-F1
#
_cell.length_a   1.000
_cell.length_b   1.000
_cell.length_c   1.000
_cell.angle_alpha   90.00
_cell.angle_beta   90.00
_cell.angle_gamma   90.00
#
_symmetry.space_group_name_H-M   'P 1'
#
loop_
_entity.id
_entity.type
_entity.pdbx_description
1 polymer ?
#
loop_
_entity_poly.entity_id
_entity_poly.type
_entity_poly.pdbx_seq_one_letter_code
_entity_poly.pdbx_strand_id
1 'polypeptide(L)'
;MTEQSLEDQVCTLQARLHAADTRISTLEAKFIHPFELYSGTEMIQALLASAYKDLIGDHFKQLTEFLSLLRQCKPIGNTDLQASVSGLLEDFYTAEPVLSQRPQGELVRPGGLPSAFIGLAMHCPSKKKSYNLFFDYQNPSVKLLIDKGITASNSYGFDWHWRSESHEKQRKCPVRGYSVALRSIHEIMTSNLLKALPLPLLVISGACAWKNYLKTLSPQARQIEVPIRPRVSCSFVLDFGSCGLKRISCHIPHPEFLFYNKTLSWEHDSSDMALIIDYLLNLVLELIGLSSPDKDGHFLDIVHKNPRYRPKPLTTTSSPIILPVSSNSTIPSPPSTCNKARQPSLICNGFAKWHAYVQDEINLGKHLALDQYDKSFIDWALQIYGVIADDVLDNGESLADTIKWIMADRANATNKVRREVDTIVKAGTIVQSEDDNDSPLLNNSGHRDNTNGKRAHRTLYEAFKNTSAIAIMPAAKRLRPGPKYMRKPRNVVEHELWHSRIVKVWASGDIYFWIPSEKTRLGIHMGAKLGSQLKDRVMDNTGDPRDYTIEFAIEGIRICYGTDSIWHKSVAGLASVGDGKRLVEQLDRESPSKWSKTPQQSSSPSSLLSNIQKQ
;
A
#
# COMPACT_ATOMS: atom_id res chain seq x y z
N MET A 1 44.53 27.69 29.98
CA MET A 1 44.36 26.37 29.33
C MET A 1 45.56 26.16 28.44
N THR A 2 46.15 24.96 28.45
CA THR A 2 47.24 24.59 27.54
C THR A 2 46.68 24.19 26.17
N GLU A 3 47.45 24.36 25.09
CA GLU A 3 47.06 23.92 23.73
C GLU A 3 46.62 22.45 23.70
N GLN A 4 47.36 21.60 24.42
CA GLN A 4 47.09 20.17 24.55
C GLN A 4 45.68 19.86 25.10
N SER A 5 45.12 20.72 25.96
CA SER A 5 43.75 20.59 26.46
C SER A 5 42.67 20.89 25.40
N LEU A 6 43.04 21.56 24.31
CA LEU A 6 42.15 21.88 23.19
C LEU A 6 42.19 20.76 22.14
N GLU A 7 43.37 20.20 21.88
CA GLU A 7 43.55 19.02 21.04
C GLU A 7 42.79 17.79 21.59
N ASP A 8 42.87 17.55 22.91
CA ASP A 8 42.10 16.48 23.57
C ASP A 8 40.57 16.66 23.40
N GLN A 9 40.09 17.91 23.44
CA GLN A 9 38.66 18.21 23.23
C GLN A 9 38.25 18.02 21.77
N VAL A 10 39.08 18.41 20.81
CA VAL A 10 38.84 18.17 19.37
C VAL A 10 38.85 16.68 19.06
N CYS A 11 39.82 15.90 19.56
CA CYS A 11 39.84 14.45 19.41
C CYS A 11 38.61 13.79 20.02
N THR A 12 38.18 14.24 21.20
CA THR A 12 36.96 13.74 21.86
C THR A 12 35.70 14.04 21.04
N LEU A 13 35.61 15.23 20.43
CA LEU A 13 34.47 15.58 19.56
C LEU A 13 34.49 14.80 18.24
N GLN A 14 35.64 14.63 17.61
CA GLN A 14 35.81 13.82 16.40
C GLN A 14 35.48 12.34 16.65
N ALA A 15 35.91 11.77 17.77
CA ALA A 15 35.55 10.41 18.16
C ALA A 15 34.04 10.25 18.40
N ARG A 16 33.37 11.27 18.97
CA ARG A 16 31.91 11.27 19.16
C ARG A 16 31.15 11.46 17.84
N LEU A 17 31.65 12.27 16.92
CA LEU A 17 31.10 12.41 15.57
C LEU A 17 31.25 11.09 14.80
N HIS A 18 32.44 10.50 14.77
CA HIS A 18 32.66 9.22 14.10
C HIS A 18 31.85 8.06 14.72
N ALA A 19 31.62 8.07 16.04
CA ALA A 19 30.71 7.13 16.69
C ALA A 19 29.23 7.39 16.35
N ALA A 20 28.84 8.65 16.11
CA ALA A 20 27.52 9.00 15.62
C ALA A 20 27.33 8.57 14.16
N ASP A 21 28.30 8.84 13.28
CA ASP A 21 28.31 8.38 11.89
C ASP A 21 28.30 6.85 11.81
N THR A 22 29.13 6.17 12.60
CA THR A 22 29.12 4.70 12.69
C THR A 22 27.75 4.19 13.16
N ARG A 23 27.08 4.90 14.07
CA ARG A 23 25.72 4.56 14.53
C ARG A 23 24.65 4.84 13.47
N ILE A 24 24.78 5.93 12.70
CA ILE A 24 23.92 6.26 11.55
C ILE A 24 24.11 5.19 10.46
N SER A 25 25.34 4.91 10.04
CA SER A 25 25.65 3.82 9.11
C SER A 25 25.29 2.43 9.64
N THR A 26 25.21 2.21 10.95
CA THR A 26 24.68 0.95 11.55
C THR A 26 23.14 0.90 11.54
N LEU A 27 22.46 2.06 11.52
CA LEU A 27 21.01 2.17 11.31
C LEU A 27 20.66 2.08 9.81
N GLU A 28 21.50 2.61 8.93
CA GLU A 28 21.37 2.52 7.48
C GLU A 28 21.76 1.13 6.96
N ALA A 29 22.80 0.48 7.51
CA ALA A 29 23.12 -0.92 7.21
C ALA A 29 22.06 -1.93 7.68
N LYS A 30 21.06 -1.48 8.47
CA LYS A 30 19.85 -2.26 8.77
C LYS A 30 18.79 -2.18 7.67
N PHE A 31 18.90 -1.30 6.67
CA PHE A 31 17.99 -1.20 5.52
C PHE A 31 18.16 -2.34 4.49
N ILE A 32 18.10 -3.60 4.93
CA ILE A 32 17.37 -4.62 4.18
C ILE A 32 15.92 -4.47 4.66
N HIS A 33 15.19 -3.45 4.14
CA HIS A 33 13.89 -2.95 4.62
C HIS A 33 13.42 -3.71 5.88
N PRO A 34 13.92 -3.34 7.08
CA PRO A 34 13.41 -3.96 8.29
C PRO A 34 11.94 -3.57 8.24
N PHE A 35 11.05 -4.57 8.19
CA PHE A 35 9.64 -4.30 8.01
C PHE A 35 9.29 -3.19 8.98
N GLU A 36 8.74 -2.09 8.48
CA GLU A 36 8.28 -1.00 9.34
C GLU A 36 7.07 -1.59 10.08
N LEU A 37 7.38 -2.34 11.14
CA LEU A 37 6.46 -2.87 12.11
C LEU A 37 6.11 -1.67 12.96
N TYR A 38 5.25 -0.81 12.39
CA TYR A 38 4.69 0.32 13.08
C TYR A 38 4.12 -0.21 14.39
N SER A 39 4.61 0.33 15.50
CA SER A 39 4.02 0.06 16.79
C SER A 39 2.56 0.46 16.75
N GLY A 40 1.73 -0.19 17.57
CA GLY A 40 0.33 0.18 17.71
C GLY A 40 0.10 1.67 17.97
N THR A 41 1.02 2.31 18.70
CA THR A 41 0.99 3.76 18.94
C THR A 41 1.27 4.57 17.67
N GLU A 42 2.26 4.21 16.85
CA GLU A 42 2.56 4.90 15.57
C GLU A 42 1.39 4.75 14.58
N MET A 43 0.75 3.58 14.51
CA MET A 43 -0.43 3.37 13.66
C MET A 43 -1.62 4.25 14.08
N ILE A 44 -1.87 4.38 15.40
CA ILE A 44 -2.91 5.27 15.93
C ILE A 44 -2.57 6.74 15.64
N GLN A 45 -1.30 7.14 15.80
CA GLN A 45 -0.84 8.49 15.48
C GLN A 45 -1.00 8.81 13.98
N ALA A 46 -0.66 7.87 13.09
CA ALA A 46 -0.85 8.02 11.65
C ALA A 46 -2.34 8.17 11.26
N LEU A 47 -3.21 7.34 11.85
CA LEU A 47 -4.66 7.47 11.68
C LEU A 47 -5.17 8.85 12.14
N LEU A 48 -4.78 9.30 13.33
CA LEU A 48 -5.16 10.62 13.84
C LEU A 48 -4.59 11.76 12.99
N ALA A 49 -3.37 11.64 12.48
CA ALA A 49 -2.73 12.66 11.64
C ALA A 49 -3.38 12.79 10.26
N SER A 50 -3.87 11.70 9.66
CA SER A 50 -4.74 11.77 8.46
C SER A 50 -6.12 12.32 8.82
N ALA A 51 -6.75 11.81 9.89
CA ALA A 51 -8.09 12.23 10.30
C ALA A 51 -8.17 13.73 10.63
N TYR A 52 -7.13 14.32 11.21
CA TYR A 52 -7.07 15.76 11.51
C TYR A 52 -7.09 16.63 10.24
N LYS A 53 -6.63 16.11 9.10
CA LYS A 53 -6.65 16.83 7.80
C LYS A 53 -8.02 16.75 7.13
N ASP A 54 -8.69 15.61 7.24
CA ASP A 54 -9.90 15.28 6.49
C ASP A 54 -11.21 15.54 7.27
N LEU A 55 -11.16 15.61 8.61
CA LEU A 55 -12.33 15.79 9.47
C LEU A 55 -12.48 17.23 9.99
N ILE A 56 -13.73 17.69 10.02
CA ILE A 56 -14.11 18.99 10.60
C ILE A 56 -14.36 18.81 12.09
N GLY A 57 -13.64 19.58 12.93
CA GLY A 57 -13.97 19.86 14.34
C GLY A 57 -14.59 18.71 15.13
N ASP A 58 -15.91 18.75 15.30
CA ASP A 58 -16.69 17.78 16.07
C ASP A 58 -16.50 16.32 15.64
N HIS A 59 -16.31 16.04 14.35
CA HIS A 59 -16.03 14.68 13.87
C HIS A 59 -14.67 14.17 14.35
N PHE A 60 -13.66 15.04 14.42
CA PHE A 60 -12.34 14.68 14.95
C PHE A 60 -12.39 14.46 16.46
N LYS A 61 -13.14 15.30 17.19
CA LYS A 61 -13.41 15.13 18.63
C LYS A 61 -14.12 13.80 18.93
N GLN A 62 -15.13 13.46 18.15
CA GLN A 62 -15.84 12.18 18.29
C GLN A 62 -14.93 10.98 17.98
N LEU A 63 -14.00 11.10 17.03
CA LEU A 63 -12.99 10.06 16.78
C LEU A 63 -12.07 9.86 17.99
N THR A 64 -11.52 10.94 18.57
CA THR A 64 -10.61 10.80 19.73
C THR A 64 -11.32 10.29 20.98
N GLU A 65 -12.56 10.70 21.22
CA GLU A 65 -13.44 10.15 22.27
C GLU A 65 -13.71 8.65 22.05
N PHE A 66 -14.06 8.24 20.84
CA PHE A 66 -14.33 6.85 20.47
C PHE A 66 -13.10 5.93 20.66
N LEU A 67 -11.92 6.37 20.22
CA LEU A 67 -10.66 5.63 20.40
C LEU A 67 -10.28 5.51 21.89
N SER A 68 -10.61 6.52 22.70
CA SER A 68 -10.42 6.48 24.16
C SER A 68 -11.36 5.47 24.84
N LEU A 69 -12.63 5.42 24.40
CA LEU A 69 -13.64 4.48 24.91
C LEU A 69 -13.30 3.02 24.56
N LEU A 70 -12.83 2.74 23.34
CA LEU A 70 -12.45 1.38 22.91
C LEU A 70 -11.45 0.70 23.86
N ARG A 71 -10.51 1.47 24.41
CA ARG A 71 -9.50 0.98 25.36
C ARG A 71 -10.02 0.74 26.79
N GLN A 72 -11.20 1.28 27.12
CA GLN A 72 -11.79 1.23 28.46
C GLN A 72 -12.95 0.22 28.54
N CYS A 73 -13.67 0.00 27.44
CA CYS A 73 -14.81 -0.90 27.41
C CYS A 73 -14.38 -2.37 27.49
N LYS A 74 -15.15 -3.17 28.23
CA LYS A 74 -15.15 -4.64 28.12
C LYS A 74 -16.35 -5.08 27.28
N PRO A 75 -16.31 -6.23 26.57
CA PRO A 75 -17.46 -6.74 25.86
C PRO A 75 -18.58 -7.02 26.86
N ILE A 76 -19.70 -6.30 26.75
CA ILE A 76 -20.86 -6.54 27.62
C ILE A 76 -21.61 -7.75 27.06
N GLY A 77 -21.69 -8.83 27.83
CA GLY A 77 -22.56 -9.95 27.51
C GLY A 77 -24.01 -9.49 27.52
N ASN A 78 -24.64 -9.46 26.34
CA ASN A 78 -26.03 -9.03 26.17
C ASN A 78 -26.83 -10.18 25.55
N THR A 79 -27.70 -10.79 26.35
CA THR A 79 -28.58 -11.91 25.95
C THR A 79 -29.58 -11.50 24.87
N ASP A 80 -30.07 -10.27 24.94
CA ASP A 80 -31.11 -9.75 24.04
C ASP A 80 -30.53 -9.51 22.65
N LEU A 81 -29.24 -9.12 22.59
CA LEU A 81 -28.49 -9.02 21.33
C LEU A 81 -28.33 -10.40 20.67
N GLN A 82 -28.00 -11.45 21.44
CA GLN A 82 -27.92 -12.82 20.91
C GLN A 82 -29.29 -13.28 20.39
N ALA A 83 -30.38 -13.04 21.11
CA ALA A 83 -31.74 -13.37 20.66
C ALA A 83 -32.12 -12.62 19.37
N SER A 84 -31.88 -11.30 19.33
CA SER A 84 -32.16 -10.46 18.15
C SER A 84 -31.40 -10.94 16.90
N VAL A 85 -30.11 -11.26 17.04
CA VAL A 85 -29.28 -11.77 15.95
C VAL A 85 -29.75 -13.17 15.49
N SER A 86 -30.18 -14.01 16.43
CA SER A 86 -30.68 -15.36 16.13
C SER A 86 -31.97 -15.31 15.33
N GLY A 87 -32.92 -14.42 15.68
CA GLY A 87 -34.16 -14.22 14.92
C GLY A 87 -33.89 -13.73 13.48
N LEU A 88 -32.99 -12.75 13.29
CA LEU A 88 -32.59 -12.30 11.96
C LEU A 88 -32.01 -13.42 11.09
N LEU A 89 -31.23 -14.33 11.70
CA LEU A 89 -30.66 -15.49 11.02
C LEU A 89 -31.72 -16.54 10.68
N GLU A 90 -32.70 -16.78 11.56
CA GLU A 90 -33.79 -17.74 11.36
C GLU A 90 -34.71 -17.31 10.20
N ASP A 91 -35.11 -16.03 10.17
CA ASP A 91 -35.89 -15.43 9.08
C ASP A 91 -35.15 -15.60 7.73
N PHE A 92 -33.87 -15.24 7.70
CA PHE A 92 -33.04 -15.34 6.49
C PHE A 92 -32.83 -16.79 6.04
N TYR A 93 -32.54 -17.71 6.97
CA TYR A 93 -32.34 -19.13 6.65
C TYR A 93 -33.63 -19.87 6.27
N THR A 94 -34.79 -19.32 6.60
CA THR A 94 -36.09 -19.79 6.12
C THR A 94 -36.38 -19.26 4.71
N ALA A 95 -36.12 -17.97 4.46
CA ALA A 95 -36.43 -17.32 3.18
C ALA A 95 -35.45 -17.65 2.04
N GLU A 96 -34.15 -17.74 2.32
CA GLU A 96 -33.12 -17.89 1.28
C GLU A 96 -33.26 -19.19 0.46
N PRO A 97 -33.44 -20.38 1.07
CA PRO A 97 -33.51 -21.63 0.31
C PRO A 97 -34.66 -21.67 -0.70
N VAL A 98 -35.77 -20.99 -0.38
CA VAL A 98 -36.94 -20.85 -1.26
C VAL A 98 -36.63 -20.00 -2.49
N LEU A 99 -35.83 -18.94 -2.33
CA LEU A 99 -35.42 -18.06 -3.44
C LEU A 99 -34.22 -18.60 -4.24
N SER A 100 -33.30 -19.33 -3.59
CA SER A 100 -32.10 -19.88 -4.21
C SER A 100 -32.33 -21.25 -4.85
N GLN A 101 -33.37 -21.97 -4.44
CA GLN A 101 -33.64 -23.37 -4.81
C GLN A 101 -32.44 -24.29 -4.51
N ARG A 102 -31.69 -23.98 -3.45
CA ARG A 102 -30.51 -24.74 -2.97
C ARG A 102 -30.64 -25.08 -1.49
N PRO A 103 -30.06 -26.21 -1.02
CA PRO A 103 -30.16 -26.63 0.37
C PRO A 103 -29.72 -25.56 1.37
N GLN A 104 -30.43 -25.47 2.50
CA GLN A 104 -30.09 -24.60 3.64
C GLN A 104 -28.73 -24.95 4.25
N GLY A 105 -28.33 -26.23 4.23
CA GLY A 105 -27.05 -26.69 4.80
C GLY A 105 -25.79 -26.10 4.13
N GLU A 106 -25.94 -25.53 2.94
CA GLU A 106 -24.87 -24.79 2.25
C GLU A 106 -24.75 -23.32 2.72
N LEU A 107 -25.67 -22.79 3.52
CA LEU A 107 -25.61 -21.42 4.06
C LEU A 107 -24.57 -21.32 5.18
N VAL A 108 -23.71 -20.32 5.11
CA VAL A 108 -22.66 -20.08 6.11
C VAL A 108 -23.28 -19.49 7.36
N ARG A 109 -23.05 -20.18 8.47
CA ARG A 109 -23.33 -19.75 9.84
C ARG A 109 -22.27 -18.74 10.27
N PRO A 110 -22.67 -17.53 10.69
CA PRO A 110 -21.74 -16.63 11.34
C PRO A 110 -21.26 -17.26 12.66
N GLY A 111 -20.17 -16.75 13.21
CA GLY A 111 -19.60 -17.27 14.45
C GLY A 111 -19.04 -16.19 15.33
N GLY A 112 -18.76 -16.58 16.58
CA GLY A 112 -18.22 -15.70 17.62
C GLY A 112 -19.26 -14.88 18.36
N LEU A 113 -18.80 -13.94 19.18
CA LEU A 113 -19.65 -13.21 20.14
C LEU A 113 -20.33 -11.99 19.49
N PRO A 114 -21.68 -11.89 19.47
CA PRO A 114 -22.36 -10.71 18.92
C PRO A 114 -21.97 -9.37 19.56
N SER A 115 -21.55 -9.39 20.83
CA SER A 115 -21.06 -8.23 21.57
C SER A 115 -19.56 -7.96 21.43
N ALA A 116 -18.86 -8.66 20.53
CA ALA A 116 -17.44 -8.43 20.27
C ALA A 116 -17.17 -7.01 19.75
N PHE A 117 -15.97 -6.50 20.04
CA PHE A 117 -15.51 -5.22 19.49
C PHE A 117 -15.17 -5.30 18.00
N ILE A 118 -14.66 -6.46 17.56
CA ILE A 118 -14.25 -6.70 16.17
C ILE A 118 -15.38 -7.42 15.43
N GLY A 119 -15.88 -6.78 14.38
CA GLY A 119 -16.59 -7.43 13.30
C GLY A 119 -15.62 -7.87 12.20
N LEU A 120 -15.89 -9.01 11.58
CA LEU A 120 -15.16 -9.49 10.42
C LEU A 120 -16.16 -9.92 9.32
N ALA A 121 -16.09 -9.27 8.16
CA ALA A 121 -16.95 -9.56 7.02
C ALA A 121 -16.09 -9.90 5.79
N MET A 122 -16.17 -11.14 5.32
CA MET A 122 -15.35 -11.63 4.18
C MET A 122 -16.11 -12.66 3.34
N HIS A 123 -15.46 -13.22 2.32
CA HIS A 123 -15.94 -14.40 1.61
C HIS A 123 -15.22 -15.63 2.18
N CYS A 124 -15.94 -16.70 2.48
CA CYS A 124 -15.35 -17.94 3.01
C CYS A 124 -15.48 -19.08 1.97
N PRO A 125 -14.71 -19.05 0.86
CA PRO A 125 -14.74 -20.12 -0.13
C PRO A 125 -14.23 -21.41 0.49
N SER A 126 -14.95 -22.51 0.27
CA SER A 126 -14.60 -23.82 0.84
C SER A 126 -14.17 -24.80 -0.23
N LYS A 127 -13.12 -25.58 0.08
CA LYS A 127 -12.69 -26.70 -0.76
C LYS A 127 -13.51 -27.97 -0.55
N LYS A 128 -14.25 -28.09 0.56
CA LYS A 128 -14.95 -29.30 0.97
C LYS A 128 -16.41 -29.01 1.30
N LYS A 129 -17.31 -29.91 0.87
CA LYS A 129 -18.78 -29.77 0.91
C LYS A 129 -19.44 -29.68 2.32
N SER A 130 -18.68 -29.57 3.40
CA SER A 130 -19.17 -29.88 4.76
C SER A 130 -18.96 -28.80 5.83
N TYR A 131 -18.27 -27.69 5.52
CA TYR A 131 -18.03 -26.62 6.51
C TYR A 131 -18.82 -25.39 6.17
N ASN A 132 -19.87 -25.18 6.94
CA ASN A 132 -20.75 -24.03 6.88
C ASN A 132 -20.59 -23.13 8.13
N LEU A 133 -19.42 -23.17 8.79
CA LEU A 133 -19.08 -22.29 9.89
C LEU A 133 -18.12 -21.21 9.40
N PHE A 134 -18.34 -19.96 9.81
CA PHE A 134 -17.44 -18.88 9.45
C PHE A 134 -16.02 -19.08 10.01
N PHE A 135 -15.89 -19.41 11.31
CA PHE A 135 -14.60 -19.68 11.96
C PHE A 135 -14.15 -21.15 11.77
N ASP A 136 -14.16 -21.64 10.53
CA ASP A 136 -13.58 -22.94 10.17
C ASP A 136 -12.05 -22.84 10.01
N TYR A 137 -11.29 -23.49 10.90
CA TYR A 137 -9.82 -23.55 10.82
C TYR A 137 -9.30 -24.32 9.58
N GLN A 138 -10.15 -25.09 8.90
CA GLN A 138 -9.79 -25.73 7.62
C GLN A 138 -9.87 -24.77 6.42
N ASN A 139 -10.52 -23.61 6.57
CA ASN A 139 -10.45 -22.54 5.58
C ASN A 139 -9.10 -21.81 5.70
N PRO A 140 -8.24 -21.80 4.66
CA PRO A 140 -6.90 -21.20 4.76
C PRO A 140 -6.90 -19.72 5.14
N SER A 141 -7.90 -18.94 4.69
CA SER A 141 -7.98 -17.51 5.00
C SER A 141 -8.37 -17.26 6.45
N VAL A 142 -9.32 -18.05 6.97
CA VAL A 142 -9.76 -18.01 8.36
C VAL A 142 -8.65 -18.50 9.28
N LYS A 143 -7.90 -19.54 8.88
CA LYS A 143 -6.70 -20.02 9.60
C LYS A 143 -5.70 -18.87 9.83
N LEU A 144 -5.33 -18.12 8.78
CA LEU A 144 -4.40 -17.00 8.94
C LEU A 144 -4.92 -15.92 9.90
N LEU A 145 -6.22 -15.65 9.88
CA LEU A 145 -6.83 -14.69 10.80
C LEU A 145 -6.82 -15.19 12.25
N ILE A 146 -7.09 -16.49 12.48
CA ILE A 146 -7.00 -17.13 13.80
C ILE A 146 -5.54 -17.14 14.30
N ASP A 147 -4.58 -17.51 13.46
CA ASP A 147 -3.16 -17.51 13.79
C ASP A 147 -2.69 -16.08 14.17
N LYS A 148 -3.14 -15.06 13.42
CA LYS A 148 -2.95 -13.63 13.75
C LYS A 148 -3.60 -13.18 15.07
N GLY A 149 -4.61 -13.91 15.56
CA GLY A 149 -5.31 -13.63 16.82
C GLY A 149 -6.76 -13.17 16.69
N ILE A 150 -7.32 -13.12 15.48
CA ILE A 150 -8.73 -12.84 15.23
C ILE A 150 -9.53 -14.15 15.34
N THR A 151 -10.27 -14.32 16.43
CA THR A 151 -10.87 -15.60 16.84
C THR A 151 -12.35 -15.43 17.21
N ALA A 152 -13.10 -16.52 17.24
CA ALA A 152 -14.50 -16.50 17.67
C ALA A 152 -14.71 -15.95 19.10
N SER A 153 -13.71 -16.00 19.97
CA SER A 153 -13.79 -15.48 21.35
C SER A 153 -13.56 -13.96 21.46
N ASN A 154 -13.04 -13.29 20.43
CA ASN A 154 -12.81 -11.84 20.44
C ASN A 154 -13.41 -11.07 19.24
N SER A 155 -14.03 -11.78 18.29
CA SER A 155 -14.62 -11.20 17.10
C SER A 155 -15.93 -11.89 16.69
N TYR A 156 -16.78 -11.18 15.96
CA TYR A 156 -17.96 -11.74 15.29
C TYR A 156 -17.74 -11.77 13.78
N GLY A 157 -17.78 -12.97 13.20
CA GLY A 157 -17.42 -13.21 11.81
C GLY A 157 -18.61 -13.72 10.98
N PHE A 158 -18.81 -13.16 9.78
CA PHE A 158 -19.86 -13.61 8.86
C PHE A 158 -19.45 -13.53 7.38
N ASP A 159 -20.03 -14.41 6.57
CA ASP A 159 -19.79 -14.45 5.13
C ASP A 159 -20.68 -13.41 4.42
N TRP A 160 -20.08 -12.54 3.60
CA TRP A 160 -20.80 -11.48 2.88
C TRP A 160 -21.83 -12.02 1.87
N HIS A 161 -21.55 -13.18 1.29
CA HIS A 161 -22.43 -13.88 0.36
C HIS A 161 -23.33 -14.90 1.05
N TRP A 162 -23.16 -15.13 2.36
CA TRP A 162 -23.97 -16.02 3.21
C TRP A 162 -24.04 -17.49 2.79
N ARG A 163 -23.35 -17.91 1.73
CA ARG A 163 -23.49 -19.25 1.15
C ARG A 163 -22.14 -19.79 0.72
N SER A 164 -21.84 -21.00 1.20
CA SER A 164 -20.61 -21.71 0.89
C SER A 164 -20.51 -22.05 -0.60
N GLU A 165 -19.30 -21.97 -1.13
CA GLU A 165 -19.07 -22.06 -2.57
C GLU A 165 -17.94 -23.01 -2.92
N SER A 166 -18.16 -23.83 -3.95
CA SER A 166 -17.16 -24.76 -4.45
C SER A 166 -16.08 -24.02 -5.24
N HIS A 167 -14.83 -24.22 -4.82
CA HIS A 167 -13.63 -23.61 -5.39
C HIS A 167 -13.52 -23.67 -6.92
N GLU A 168 -14.03 -24.74 -7.54
CA GLU A 168 -13.92 -25.02 -8.98
C GLU A 168 -14.55 -23.96 -9.91
N LYS A 169 -15.47 -23.12 -9.39
CA LYS A 169 -16.22 -22.14 -10.20
C LYS A 169 -15.68 -20.71 -10.13
N GLN A 170 -14.63 -20.46 -9.36
CA GLN A 170 -14.43 -19.14 -8.71
C GLN A 170 -13.33 -18.26 -9.36
N ARG A 171 -13.70 -17.50 -10.40
CA ARG A 171 -13.04 -16.21 -10.75
C ARG A 171 -14.02 -15.03 -10.77
N LYS A 172 -15.31 -15.27 -10.54
CA LYS A 172 -16.38 -14.25 -10.58
C LYS A 172 -17.15 -14.31 -9.26
N CYS A 173 -17.42 -13.15 -8.68
CA CYS A 173 -18.30 -13.02 -7.51
C CYS A 173 -19.66 -13.68 -7.78
N PRO A 174 -20.20 -14.47 -6.82
CA PRO A 174 -21.40 -15.28 -7.02
C PRO A 174 -22.69 -14.47 -7.14
N VAL A 175 -22.74 -13.29 -6.51
CA VAL A 175 -23.87 -12.36 -6.54
C VAL A 175 -24.24 -11.93 -7.97
N ARG A 176 -23.30 -12.09 -8.94
CA ARG A 176 -23.56 -11.90 -10.37
C ARG A 176 -24.52 -12.93 -10.96
N GLY A 177 -24.58 -14.14 -10.41
CA GLY A 177 -25.53 -15.19 -10.78
C GLY A 177 -26.82 -15.18 -9.95
N TYR A 178 -26.91 -14.37 -8.90
CA TYR A 178 -28.11 -14.29 -8.07
C TYR A 178 -29.22 -13.51 -8.78
N SER A 179 -30.46 -13.97 -8.61
CA SER A 179 -31.65 -13.20 -9.00
C SER A 179 -31.73 -11.89 -8.22
N VAL A 180 -32.53 -10.94 -8.69
CA VAL A 180 -32.72 -9.65 -8.00
C VAL A 180 -33.29 -9.84 -6.60
N ALA A 181 -34.28 -10.74 -6.45
CA ALA A 181 -34.87 -11.07 -5.14
C ALA A 181 -33.84 -11.72 -4.19
N LEU A 182 -33.07 -12.71 -4.67
CA LEU A 182 -32.04 -13.36 -3.86
C LEU A 182 -30.95 -12.37 -3.43
N ARG A 183 -30.46 -11.53 -4.35
CA ARG A 183 -29.51 -10.46 -4.01
C ARG A 183 -30.08 -9.51 -2.95
N SER A 184 -31.34 -9.10 -3.11
CA SER A 184 -32.01 -8.19 -2.19
C SER A 184 -32.05 -8.74 -0.76
N ILE A 185 -32.44 -10.00 -0.56
CA ILE A 185 -32.49 -10.56 0.81
C ILE A 185 -31.10 -10.72 1.45
N HIS A 186 -30.03 -11.02 0.68
CA HIS A 186 -28.67 -11.03 1.21
C HIS A 186 -28.19 -9.61 1.59
N GLU A 187 -28.49 -8.59 0.77
CA GLU A 187 -28.16 -7.19 1.06
C GLU A 187 -28.94 -6.66 2.28
N ILE A 188 -30.23 -7.00 2.41
CA ILE A 188 -31.07 -6.68 3.57
C ILE A 188 -30.56 -7.38 4.82
N MET A 189 -30.25 -8.69 4.77
CA MET A 189 -29.73 -9.44 5.90
C MET A 189 -28.43 -8.84 6.42
N THR A 190 -27.45 -8.60 5.54
CA THR A 190 -26.19 -7.95 5.92
C THR A 190 -26.42 -6.55 6.51
N SER A 191 -27.33 -5.75 5.95
CA SER A 191 -27.66 -4.42 6.47
C SER A 191 -28.29 -4.49 7.87
N ASN A 192 -29.23 -5.40 8.09
CA ASN A 192 -29.92 -5.57 9.37
C ASN A 192 -28.96 -6.10 10.45
N LEU A 193 -28.12 -7.08 10.11
CA LEU A 193 -27.08 -7.58 11.01
C LEU A 193 -26.11 -6.46 11.43
N LEU A 194 -25.60 -5.66 10.49
CA LEU A 194 -24.68 -4.54 10.77
C LEU A 194 -25.34 -3.36 11.50
N LYS A 195 -26.67 -3.29 11.52
CA LYS A 195 -27.44 -2.35 12.36
C LYS A 195 -27.59 -2.88 13.78
N ALA A 196 -27.94 -4.16 13.95
CA ALA A 196 -28.17 -4.82 15.24
C ALA A 196 -26.88 -5.00 16.04
N LEU A 197 -25.80 -5.45 15.39
CA LEU A 197 -24.52 -5.66 16.05
C LEU A 197 -23.78 -4.31 16.29
N PRO A 198 -23.14 -4.11 17.47
CA PRO A 198 -22.36 -2.92 17.76
C PRO A 198 -21.13 -2.82 16.85
N LEU A 199 -20.23 -3.81 16.89
CA LEU A 199 -19.00 -3.93 16.09
C LEU A 199 -18.32 -2.57 15.83
N PRO A 200 -17.82 -1.90 16.88
CA PRO A 200 -17.19 -0.57 16.74
C PRO A 200 -15.93 -0.60 15.87
N LEU A 201 -15.26 -1.75 15.74
CA LEU A 201 -14.22 -2.01 14.73
C LEU A 201 -14.75 -3.04 13.73
N LEU A 202 -14.73 -2.75 12.42
CA LEU A 202 -15.21 -3.69 11.40
C LEU A 202 -14.17 -3.89 10.29
N VAL A 203 -13.56 -5.06 10.27
CA VAL A 203 -12.63 -5.49 9.21
C VAL A 203 -13.44 -6.08 8.06
N ILE A 204 -13.28 -5.51 6.87
CA ILE A 204 -13.97 -5.99 5.66
C ILE A 204 -12.93 -6.46 4.66
N SER A 205 -13.04 -7.72 4.28
CA SER A 205 -12.04 -8.38 3.47
C SER A 205 -12.50 -8.61 2.03
N GLY A 206 -11.71 -8.10 1.10
CA GLY A 206 -11.92 -8.27 -0.34
C GLY A 206 -12.88 -7.26 -0.96
N ALA A 207 -12.54 -6.85 -2.18
CA ALA A 207 -13.18 -5.73 -2.88
C ALA A 207 -14.68 -5.90 -3.18
N CYS A 208 -15.23 -7.12 -3.13
CA CYS A 208 -16.67 -7.34 -3.32
C CYS A 208 -17.49 -6.97 -2.07
N ALA A 209 -17.04 -7.43 -0.89
CA ALA A 209 -17.68 -7.10 0.37
C ALA A 209 -17.60 -5.59 0.61
N TRP A 210 -16.41 -5.01 0.44
CA TRP A 210 -16.17 -3.58 0.58
C TRP A 210 -17.10 -2.73 -0.31
N LYS A 211 -17.15 -2.99 -1.62
CA LYS A 211 -17.98 -2.20 -2.55
C LYS A 211 -19.48 -2.25 -2.27
N ASN A 212 -19.96 -3.31 -1.62
CA ASN A 212 -21.36 -3.39 -1.22
C ASN A 212 -21.58 -2.76 0.16
N TYR A 213 -20.64 -2.93 1.10
CA TYR A 213 -20.66 -2.24 2.39
C TYR A 213 -20.72 -0.71 2.23
N LEU A 214 -19.92 -0.13 1.33
CA LEU A 214 -19.93 1.32 1.08
C LEU A 214 -21.33 1.86 0.71
N LYS A 215 -22.21 1.03 0.12
CA LYS A 215 -23.60 1.42 -0.21
C LYS A 215 -24.53 1.46 1.02
N THR A 216 -24.13 0.84 2.12
CA THR A 216 -24.93 0.72 3.36
C THR A 216 -24.63 1.82 4.38
N LEU A 217 -23.61 2.65 4.10
CA LEU A 217 -23.14 3.73 4.98
C LEU A 217 -24.11 4.89 5.09
N SER A 218 -24.03 5.62 6.21
CA SER A 218 -24.74 6.89 6.36
C SER A 218 -24.16 7.98 5.44
N PRO A 219 -24.95 9.01 5.04
CA PRO A 219 -24.41 10.20 4.37
C PRO A 219 -23.40 11.01 5.23
N GLN A 220 -23.34 10.75 6.53
CA GLN A 220 -22.38 11.36 7.45
C GLN A 220 -21.04 10.60 7.49
N ALA A 221 -20.97 9.39 6.93
CA ALA A 221 -19.75 8.61 6.89
C ALA A 221 -18.61 9.37 6.17
N ARG A 222 -17.37 9.18 6.64
CA ARG A 222 -16.17 9.81 6.07
C ARG A 222 -15.13 8.75 5.78
N GLN A 223 -14.58 8.77 4.56
CA GLN A 223 -13.47 7.92 4.18
C GLN A 223 -12.16 8.68 4.41
N ILE A 224 -11.17 8.01 5.00
CA ILE A 224 -9.83 8.53 5.29
C ILE A 224 -8.82 7.59 4.63
N GLU A 225 -7.79 8.16 4.01
CA GLU A 225 -6.61 7.40 3.55
C GLU A 225 -5.44 7.65 4.51
N VAL A 226 -4.86 6.56 5.03
CA VAL A 226 -3.66 6.61 5.86
C VAL A 226 -2.50 6.06 5.01
N PRO A 227 -1.51 6.89 4.65
CA PRO A 227 -0.32 6.40 3.98
C PRO A 227 0.46 5.51 4.94
N ILE A 228 0.82 4.31 4.48
CA ILE A 228 1.71 3.41 5.20
C ILE A 228 3.14 3.73 4.75
N ARG A 229 3.42 3.53 3.45
CA ARG A 229 4.71 3.81 2.81
C ARG A 229 4.50 4.44 1.42
N PRO A 230 5.55 4.90 0.70
CA PRO A 230 5.38 5.42 -0.65
C PRO A 230 4.60 4.45 -1.54
N ARG A 231 3.51 4.94 -2.15
CA ARG A 231 2.54 4.20 -2.99
C ARG A 231 1.60 3.22 -2.28
N VAL A 232 1.74 2.99 -0.96
CA VAL A 232 0.86 2.10 -0.19
C VAL A 232 0.08 2.91 0.84
N SER A 233 -1.25 2.91 0.71
CA SER A 233 -2.16 3.44 1.72
C SER A 233 -3.18 2.39 2.13
N CYS A 234 -3.66 2.49 3.36
CA CYS A 234 -4.86 1.79 3.80
C CYS A 234 -6.02 2.79 3.91
N SER A 235 -7.25 2.30 3.80
CA SER A 235 -8.44 3.14 3.84
C SER A 235 -9.39 2.73 4.96
N PHE A 236 -9.79 3.75 5.71
CA PHE A 236 -10.77 3.67 6.79
C PHE A 236 -12.05 4.37 6.38
N VAL A 237 -13.16 3.89 6.92
CA VAL A 237 -14.45 4.57 6.89
C VAL A 237 -14.90 4.77 8.33
N LEU A 238 -15.15 6.03 8.69
CA LEU A 238 -15.75 6.43 9.94
C LEU A 238 -17.25 6.60 9.71
N ASP A 239 -18.06 5.70 10.27
CA ASP A 239 -19.53 5.72 10.15
C ASP A 239 -20.12 6.53 11.31
N PHE A 240 -20.44 7.80 11.04
CA PHE A 240 -21.07 8.70 11.99
C PHE A 240 -22.60 8.50 11.98
N GLY A 241 -23.18 8.46 13.18
CA GLY A 241 -24.62 8.45 13.41
C GLY A 241 -25.06 9.63 14.28
N SER A 242 -26.36 9.69 14.59
CA SER A 242 -26.97 10.79 15.37
C SER A 242 -26.38 11.02 16.76
N CYS A 243 -25.70 10.03 17.33
CA CYS A 243 -25.13 10.06 18.68
C CYS A 243 -23.58 10.05 18.67
N GLY A 244 -22.96 10.28 17.50
CA GLY A 244 -21.50 10.33 17.34
C GLY A 244 -20.95 9.26 16.40
N LEU A 245 -19.64 9.01 16.47
CA LEU A 245 -18.99 7.94 15.71
C LEU A 245 -19.52 6.58 16.19
N LYS A 246 -20.17 5.82 15.29
CA LYS A 246 -20.70 4.48 15.59
C LYS A 246 -19.63 3.40 15.41
N ARG A 247 -18.81 3.53 14.35
CA ARG A 247 -17.96 2.44 13.85
C ARG A 247 -16.79 2.97 13.03
N ILE A 248 -15.63 2.33 13.20
CA ILE A 248 -14.47 2.45 12.31
C ILE A 248 -14.39 1.15 11.50
N SER A 249 -14.49 1.26 10.18
CA SER A 249 -14.39 0.14 9.26
C SER A 249 -13.13 0.26 8.42
N CYS A 250 -12.40 -0.85 8.19
CA CYS A 250 -11.22 -0.86 7.33
C CYS A 250 -11.32 -1.94 6.24
N HIS A 251 -10.72 -1.66 5.08
CA HIS A 251 -10.64 -2.63 3.98
C HIS A 251 -9.28 -3.32 3.95
N ILE A 252 -9.28 -4.63 4.19
CA ILE A 252 -8.12 -5.46 3.90
C ILE A 252 -8.29 -6.19 2.55
N PRO A 253 -7.20 -6.42 1.81
CA PRO A 253 -7.15 -7.46 0.78
C PRO A 253 -7.65 -8.80 1.34
N HIS A 254 -8.22 -9.64 0.47
CA HIS A 254 -8.62 -10.99 0.89
C HIS A 254 -7.38 -11.81 1.25
N PRO A 255 -7.26 -12.42 2.45
CA PRO A 255 -6.10 -13.25 2.80
C PRO A 255 -5.80 -14.33 1.75
N GLU A 256 -6.83 -14.82 1.08
CA GLU A 256 -6.72 -15.77 -0.02
C GLU A 256 -5.82 -15.29 -1.19
N PHE A 257 -5.73 -13.98 -1.46
CA PHE A 257 -4.88 -13.45 -2.54
C PHE A 257 -3.41 -13.88 -2.39
N LEU A 258 -2.93 -14.09 -1.15
CA LEU A 258 -1.58 -14.52 -0.84
C LEU A 258 -1.27 -15.98 -1.23
N PHE A 259 -2.29 -16.77 -1.63
CA PHE A 259 -2.11 -18.19 -1.98
C PHE A 259 -2.25 -18.51 -3.49
N TYR A 260 -3.04 -17.73 -4.24
CA TYR A 260 -3.53 -18.17 -5.57
C TYR A 260 -2.98 -17.43 -6.79
N ASN A 261 -2.34 -16.27 -6.64
CA ASN A 261 -1.83 -15.56 -7.82
C ASN A 261 -0.47 -16.10 -8.27
N LYS A 262 -0.41 -16.57 -9.53
CA LYS A 262 0.76 -17.21 -10.16
C LYS A 262 1.42 -16.34 -11.25
N THR A 263 0.94 -15.13 -11.48
CA THR A 263 1.49 -14.23 -12.51
C THR A 263 2.75 -13.53 -12.03
N LEU A 264 3.71 -13.29 -12.94
CA LEU A 264 5.11 -13.03 -12.58
C LEU A 264 5.43 -11.62 -12.03
N SER A 265 4.53 -10.65 -12.13
CA SER A 265 4.77 -9.26 -11.66
C SER A 265 4.44 -9.04 -10.18
N TRP A 266 4.32 -10.10 -9.37
CA TRP A 266 3.52 -10.08 -8.13
C TRP A 266 4.29 -9.98 -6.81
N GLU A 267 5.62 -9.98 -6.81
CA GLU A 267 6.40 -9.92 -5.54
C GLU A 267 6.15 -8.60 -4.79
N HIS A 268 6.13 -7.47 -5.51
CA HIS A 268 5.79 -6.16 -4.93
C HIS A 268 4.32 -6.10 -4.49
N ASP A 269 3.37 -6.42 -5.39
CA ASP A 269 1.94 -6.40 -5.09
C ASP A 269 1.57 -7.30 -3.90
N SER A 270 2.14 -8.50 -3.79
CA SER A 270 1.82 -9.43 -2.70
C SER A 270 2.38 -8.94 -1.35
N SER A 271 3.58 -8.33 -1.37
CA SER A 271 4.18 -7.73 -0.18
C SER A 271 3.41 -6.49 0.29
N ASP A 272 2.94 -5.64 -0.63
CA ASP A 272 2.07 -4.50 -0.31
C ASP A 272 0.74 -4.95 0.29
N MET A 273 0.12 -5.99 -0.28
CA MET A 273 -1.15 -6.53 0.22
C MET A 273 -0.98 -7.17 1.60
N ALA A 274 0.11 -7.93 1.83
CA ALA A 274 0.42 -8.48 3.14
C ALA A 274 0.70 -7.39 4.18
N LEU A 275 1.47 -6.35 3.83
CA LEU A 275 1.70 -5.17 4.67
C LEU A 275 0.39 -4.46 5.05
N ILE A 276 -0.54 -4.28 4.12
CA ILE A 276 -1.86 -3.69 4.41
C ILE A 276 -2.66 -4.56 5.39
N ILE A 277 -2.64 -5.90 5.21
CA ILE A 277 -3.32 -6.83 6.13
C ILE A 277 -2.70 -6.75 7.53
N ASP A 278 -1.38 -6.87 7.64
CA ASP A 278 -0.66 -6.80 8.92
C ASP A 278 -0.89 -5.47 9.65
N TYR A 279 -0.72 -4.35 8.95
CA TYR A 279 -0.94 -2.99 9.50
C TYR A 279 -2.36 -2.83 10.05
N LEU A 280 -3.37 -3.14 9.25
CA LEU A 280 -4.77 -2.94 9.64
C LEU A 280 -5.21 -3.88 10.77
N LEU A 281 -4.77 -5.14 10.76
CA LEU A 281 -5.10 -6.08 11.84
C LEU A 281 -4.35 -5.75 13.13
N ASN A 282 -3.08 -5.31 13.05
CA ASN A 282 -2.33 -4.87 14.22
C ASN A 282 -2.95 -3.64 14.87
N LEU A 283 -3.34 -2.63 14.08
CA LEU A 283 -4.05 -1.46 14.59
C LEU A 283 -5.37 -1.85 15.26
N VAL A 284 -6.16 -2.73 14.65
CA VAL A 284 -7.44 -3.20 15.22
C VAL A 284 -7.23 -3.95 16.53
N LEU A 285 -6.22 -4.81 16.62
CA LEU A 285 -5.87 -5.56 17.83
C LEU A 285 -5.31 -4.64 18.94
N GLU A 286 -4.44 -3.69 18.60
CA GLU A 286 -3.92 -2.67 19.52
C GLU A 286 -5.04 -1.84 20.16
N LEU A 287 -6.03 -1.40 19.36
CA LEU A 287 -7.11 -0.55 19.83
C LEU A 287 -7.97 -1.21 20.92
N ILE A 288 -7.94 -2.54 21.02
CA ILE A 288 -8.63 -3.33 22.06
C ILE A 288 -7.68 -4.05 23.02
N GLY A 289 -6.37 -3.74 22.98
CA GLY A 289 -5.37 -4.33 23.88
C GLY A 289 -5.09 -5.83 23.65
N LEU A 290 -5.31 -6.33 22.42
CA LEU A 290 -5.01 -7.72 22.01
C LEU A 290 -3.85 -7.82 20.99
N SER A 291 -3.06 -6.75 20.84
CA SER A 291 -1.83 -6.76 20.04
C SER A 291 -0.78 -7.68 20.69
N SER A 292 0.04 -8.33 19.85
CA SER A 292 1.02 -9.33 20.28
C SER A 292 2.27 -9.19 19.40
N PRO A 293 3.41 -8.71 19.91
CA PRO A 293 4.58 -8.37 19.09
C PRO A 293 5.21 -9.54 18.32
N ASP A 294 5.02 -10.78 18.79
CA ASP A 294 5.38 -12.02 18.10
C ASP A 294 4.56 -12.27 16.82
N LYS A 295 3.44 -11.57 16.65
CA LYS A 295 2.54 -11.67 15.49
C LYS A 295 2.65 -10.47 14.55
N ASP A 296 3.50 -9.49 14.86
CA ASP A 296 3.76 -8.37 13.98
C ASP A 296 4.46 -8.86 12.71
N GLY A 297 3.93 -8.50 11.53
CA GLY A 297 4.42 -8.99 10.24
C GLY A 297 4.02 -10.43 9.88
N HIS A 298 3.09 -11.08 10.60
CA HIS A 298 2.64 -12.46 10.33
C HIS A 298 2.29 -12.76 8.87
N PHE A 299 1.60 -11.86 8.16
CA PHE A 299 1.24 -12.07 6.76
C PHE A 299 2.41 -11.83 5.81
N LEU A 300 3.27 -10.85 6.10
CA LEU A 300 4.55 -10.65 5.39
C LEU A 300 5.45 -11.88 5.52
N ASP A 301 5.56 -12.44 6.72
CA ASP A 301 6.34 -13.64 7.03
C ASP A 301 5.91 -14.83 6.16
N ILE A 302 4.61 -15.00 5.93
CA ILE A 302 4.06 -16.04 5.04
C ILE A 302 4.45 -15.81 3.58
N VAL A 303 4.42 -14.55 3.10
CA VAL A 303 4.87 -14.21 1.75
C VAL A 303 6.37 -14.51 1.58
N HIS A 304 7.21 -14.13 2.54
CA HIS A 304 8.66 -14.32 2.45
C HIS A 304 9.12 -15.78 2.67
N LYS A 305 8.44 -16.54 3.53
CA LYS A 305 8.73 -17.97 3.77
C LYS A 305 8.29 -18.86 2.60
N ASN A 306 7.25 -18.48 1.85
CA ASN A 306 6.71 -19.27 0.75
C ASN A 306 7.73 -19.35 -0.42
N PRO A 307 8.22 -20.55 -0.79
CA PRO A 307 9.27 -20.71 -1.80
C PRO A 307 8.92 -20.17 -3.20
N ARG A 308 7.63 -19.95 -3.49
CA ARG A 308 7.17 -19.38 -4.76
C ARG A 308 7.49 -17.89 -4.93
N TYR A 309 7.79 -17.18 -3.84
CA TYR A 309 8.13 -15.76 -3.81
C TYR A 309 9.59 -15.51 -3.40
N ARG A 310 10.42 -16.56 -3.30
CA ARG A 310 11.87 -16.36 -3.23
C ARG A 310 12.33 -15.90 -4.61
N PRO A 311 13.03 -14.76 -4.72
CA PRO A 311 13.65 -14.35 -5.97
C PRO A 311 14.50 -15.50 -6.48
N LYS A 312 14.31 -15.90 -7.75
CA LYS A 312 15.23 -16.89 -8.35
C LYS A 312 16.65 -16.34 -8.20
N PRO A 313 17.61 -17.12 -7.69
CA PRO A 313 18.98 -16.65 -7.57
C PRO A 313 19.43 -16.19 -8.95
N LEU A 314 19.77 -14.91 -9.05
CA LEU A 314 20.34 -14.33 -10.27
C LEU A 314 21.54 -15.21 -10.65
N THR A 315 21.44 -15.89 -11.79
CA THR A 315 22.49 -16.77 -12.29
C THR A 315 23.66 -15.91 -12.76
N THR A 316 24.47 -15.46 -11.80
CA THR A 316 25.69 -14.70 -12.04
C THR A 316 26.72 -15.64 -12.68
N THR A 317 26.80 -15.61 -14.01
CA THR A 317 27.83 -16.30 -14.81
C THR A 317 29.18 -15.59 -14.71
N SER A 318 29.59 -15.24 -13.48
CA SER A 318 30.86 -14.61 -13.15
C SER A 318 31.74 -15.64 -12.44
N SER A 319 32.76 -16.13 -13.14
CA SER A 319 33.78 -17.02 -12.57
C SER A 319 34.41 -16.41 -11.31
N PRO A 320 34.77 -17.22 -10.29
CA PRO A 320 35.34 -16.70 -9.06
C PRO A 320 36.72 -16.11 -9.30
N ILE A 321 36.88 -14.81 -9.04
CA ILE A 321 38.20 -14.17 -8.94
C ILE A 321 38.77 -14.52 -7.56
N ILE A 322 39.78 -15.39 -7.55
CA ILE A 322 40.55 -15.72 -6.35
C ILE A 322 41.53 -14.57 -6.10
N LEU A 323 41.44 -13.93 -4.92
CA LEU A 323 42.46 -13.00 -4.41
C LEU A 323 43.15 -13.61 -3.19
N PRO A 324 44.47 -13.38 -3.01
CA PRO A 324 45.24 -14.00 -1.95
C PRO A 324 44.93 -13.40 -0.58
N VAL A 325 44.87 -14.25 0.43
CA VAL A 325 44.69 -13.87 1.83
C VAL A 325 46.03 -13.36 2.39
N SER A 326 46.02 -12.15 2.94
CA SER A 326 47.12 -11.62 3.76
C SER A 326 46.77 -11.80 5.24
N SER A 327 47.59 -12.58 5.96
CA SER A 327 47.49 -12.78 7.40
C SER A 327 48.40 -11.80 8.15
N ASN A 328 47.84 -10.99 9.06
CA ASN A 328 48.35 -10.70 10.42
C ASN A 328 47.74 -9.42 10.98
N SER A 329 46.93 -9.54 12.04
CA SER A 329 46.82 -8.51 13.07
C SER A 329 46.34 -9.09 14.39
N THR A 330 47.15 -8.91 15.44
CA THR A 330 46.86 -9.34 16.80
C THR A 330 46.09 -8.24 17.52
N ILE A 331 44.93 -8.54 18.11
CA ILE A 331 44.10 -7.57 18.84
C ILE A 331 44.30 -7.77 20.36
N PRO A 332 44.60 -6.72 21.14
CA PRO A 332 44.77 -6.82 22.59
C PRO A 332 43.42 -6.81 23.35
N SER A 333 43.39 -7.51 24.48
CA SER A 333 42.21 -7.63 25.35
C SER A 333 41.91 -6.34 26.13
N PRO A 334 40.62 -5.93 26.29
CA PRO A 334 40.25 -4.81 27.15
C PRO A 334 40.15 -5.22 28.63
N PRO A 335 40.39 -4.29 29.58
CA PRO A 335 40.36 -4.58 31.01
C PRO A 335 38.93 -4.66 31.58
N SER A 336 38.77 -5.49 32.62
CA SER A 336 37.52 -5.65 33.35
C SER A 336 37.36 -4.60 34.46
N THR A 337 36.20 -3.95 34.51
CA THR A 337 35.33 -3.74 35.71
C THR A 337 34.38 -2.55 35.52
N CYS A 338 33.07 -2.76 35.71
CA CYS A 338 32.23 -1.84 36.49
C CYS A 338 30.87 -2.51 36.79
N ASN A 339 30.54 -2.67 38.08
CA ASN A 339 29.27 -3.24 38.51
C ASN A 339 28.14 -2.20 38.52
N LYS A 340 27.02 -2.52 37.87
CA LYS A 340 25.66 -2.13 38.30
C LYS A 340 24.63 -3.00 37.60
N ALA A 341 23.96 -3.86 38.37
CA ALA A 341 23.05 -4.88 37.83
C ALA A 341 21.78 -4.26 37.22
N ARG A 342 21.77 -4.11 35.89
CA ARG A 342 20.57 -4.33 35.08
C ARG A 342 20.57 -5.81 34.67
N GLN A 343 19.42 -6.47 34.70
CA GLN A 343 19.35 -7.81 34.13
C GLN A 343 19.72 -7.75 32.63
N PRO A 344 20.60 -8.63 32.13
CA PRO A 344 20.92 -8.66 30.71
C PRO A 344 19.66 -8.89 29.89
N SER A 345 19.57 -8.25 28.72
CA SER A 345 18.51 -8.58 27.78
C SER A 345 18.64 -10.05 27.34
N LEU A 346 17.50 -10.67 27.04
CA LEU A 346 17.41 -12.07 26.59
C LEU A 346 18.41 -12.37 25.44
N ILE A 347 18.59 -11.38 24.55
CA ILE A 347 19.50 -11.42 23.41
C ILE A 347 20.97 -11.59 23.84
N CYS A 348 21.44 -10.80 24.81
CA CYS A 348 22.85 -10.84 25.24
C CYS A 348 23.20 -12.17 25.91
N ASN A 349 22.29 -12.74 26.72
CA ASN A 349 22.51 -14.04 27.35
C ASN A 349 22.53 -15.17 26.32
N GLY A 350 21.66 -15.14 25.31
CA GLY A 350 21.60 -16.17 24.28
C GLY A 350 22.86 -16.25 23.41
N PHE A 351 23.44 -15.11 22.99
CA PHE A 351 24.71 -15.10 22.25
C PHE A 351 25.89 -15.64 23.07
N ALA A 352 25.96 -15.32 24.36
CA ALA A 352 27.01 -15.86 25.24
C ALA A 352 26.88 -17.39 25.39
N LYS A 353 25.65 -17.90 25.54
CA LYS A 353 25.38 -19.35 25.58
C LYS A 353 25.67 -20.04 24.26
N TRP A 354 25.27 -19.46 23.13
CA TRP A 354 25.62 -19.96 21.79
C TRP A 354 27.14 -20.17 21.65
N HIS A 355 27.93 -19.15 22.01
CA HIS A 355 29.39 -19.24 21.91
C HIS A 355 29.97 -20.31 22.84
N ALA A 356 29.41 -20.49 24.05
CA ALA A 356 29.80 -21.56 24.96
C ALA A 356 29.55 -22.94 24.33
N TYR A 357 28.34 -23.20 23.82
CA TYR A 357 28.01 -24.50 23.21
C TYR A 357 28.85 -24.82 21.97
N VAL A 358 29.19 -23.82 21.13
CA VAL A 358 30.14 -24.02 20.02
C VAL A 358 31.50 -24.49 20.53
N GLN A 359 32.01 -23.94 21.65
CA GLN A 359 33.28 -24.39 22.23
C GLN A 359 33.16 -25.78 22.87
N ASP A 360 32.05 -26.08 23.54
CA ASP A 360 31.81 -27.40 24.14
C ASP A 360 31.76 -28.51 23.08
N GLU A 361 31.10 -28.28 21.95
CA GLU A 361 31.07 -29.24 20.81
C GLU A 361 32.46 -29.45 20.19
N ILE A 362 33.24 -28.39 20.03
CA ILE A 362 34.63 -28.46 19.55
C ILE A 362 35.49 -29.27 20.54
N ASN A 363 35.38 -28.98 21.83
CA ASN A 363 36.15 -29.66 22.88
C ASN A 363 35.78 -31.14 23.03
N LEU A 364 34.51 -31.49 22.82
CA LEU A 364 34.01 -32.87 22.89
C LEU A 364 34.19 -33.65 21.57
N GLY A 365 34.48 -32.98 20.46
CA GLY A 365 34.60 -33.60 19.15
C GLY A 365 33.30 -34.21 18.61
N LYS A 366 32.15 -33.73 19.10
CA LYS A 366 30.80 -34.21 18.73
C LYS A 366 29.75 -33.12 18.93
N HIS A 367 28.62 -33.25 18.24
CA HIS A 367 27.44 -32.45 18.52
C HIS A 367 26.82 -32.82 19.88
N LEU A 368 26.24 -31.85 20.56
CA LEU A 368 25.53 -32.02 21.83
C LEU A 368 24.13 -32.60 21.59
N ALA A 369 23.67 -33.48 22.48
CA ALA A 369 22.28 -33.92 22.51
C ALA A 369 21.35 -32.87 23.15
N LEU A 370 20.04 -32.99 22.94
CA LEU A 370 19.04 -32.00 23.36
C LEU A 370 19.11 -31.67 24.85
N ASP A 371 19.29 -32.69 25.69
CA ASP A 371 19.38 -32.60 27.15
C ASP A 371 20.67 -31.93 27.65
N GLN A 372 21.67 -31.77 26.78
CA GLN A 372 22.91 -31.07 27.06
C GLN A 372 22.83 -29.56 26.78
N TYR A 373 21.77 -29.09 26.10
CA TYR A 373 21.48 -27.66 25.92
C TYR A 373 20.57 -27.16 27.04
N ASP A 374 20.89 -25.99 27.61
CA ASP A 374 20.00 -25.34 28.59
C ASP A 374 18.66 -25.02 27.93
N LYS A 375 17.55 -25.31 28.62
CA LYS A 375 16.21 -24.94 28.13
C LYS A 375 16.11 -23.46 27.71
N SER A 376 16.71 -22.55 28.48
CA SER A 376 16.76 -21.11 28.14
C SER A 376 17.47 -20.78 26.82
N PHE A 377 18.36 -21.65 26.35
CA PHE A 377 19.04 -21.52 25.06
C PHE A 377 18.17 -22.08 23.92
N ILE A 378 17.51 -23.23 24.15
CA ILE A 378 16.51 -23.80 23.22
C ILE A 378 15.37 -22.80 22.99
N ASP A 379 14.80 -22.26 24.07
CA ASP A 379 13.73 -21.25 24.01
C ASP A 379 14.20 -19.99 23.23
N TRP A 380 15.45 -19.56 23.41
CA TRP A 380 16.05 -18.43 22.68
C TRP A 380 16.30 -18.74 21.19
N ALA A 381 16.79 -19.94 20.86
CA ALA A 381 17.01 -20.39 19.49
C ALA A 381 15.69 -20.42 18.69
N LEU A 382 14.64 -20.95 19.31
CA LEU A 382 13.28 -20.94 18.76
C LEU A 382 12.76 -19.51 18.59
N GLN A 383 12.88 -18.66 19.63
CA GLN A 383 12.31 -17.30 19.60
C GLN A 383 13.04 -16.34 18.64
N ILE A 384 14.36 -16.42 18.51
CA ILE A 384 15.17 -15.43 17.76
C ILE A 384 15.54 -15.91 16.35
N TYR A 385 15.63 -17.23 16.14
CA TYR A 385 16.03 -17.82 14.86
C TYR A 385 14.96 -18.71 14.24
N GLY A 386 13.88 -19.04 14.97
CA GLY A 386 12.83 -19.93 14.48
C GLY A 386 13.27 -21.40 14.39
N VAL A 387 14.31 -21.77 15.13
CA VAL A 387 14.90 -23.12 15.07
C VAL A 387 14.26 -24.02 16.11
N ILE A 388 13.65 -25.11 15.66
CA ILE A 388 13.15 -26.19 16.51
C ILE A 388 14.34 -27.12 16.80
N ALA A 389 14.73 -27.26 18.07
CA ALA A 389 15.93 -28.01 18.45
C ALA A 389 15.81 -29.50 18.09
N ASP A 390 14.65 -30.11 18.36
CA ASP A 390 14.36 -31.51 18.04
C ASP A 390 14.58 -31.80 16.54
N ASP A 391 13.99 -31.00 15.65
CA ASP A 391 14.15 -31.14 14.19
C ASP A 391 15.62 -31.08 13.74
N VAL A 392 16.46 -30.23 14.33
CA VAL A 392 17.89 -30.12 13.95
C VAL A 392 18.67 -31.34 14.44
N LEU A 393 18.44 -31.76 15.67
CA LEU A 393 19.16 -32.86 16.31
C LEU A 393 18.74 -34.23 15.76
N ASP A 394 17.47 -34.42 15.40
CA ASP A 394 16.97 -35.62 14.71
C ASP A 394 17.57 -35.80 13.30
N ASN A 395 17.97 -34.69 12.66
CA ASN A 395 18.74 -34.72 11.41
C ASN A 395 20.24 -34.97 11.62
N GLY A 396 20.71 -35.07 12.88
CA GLY A 396 22.12 -35.27 13.23
C GLY A 396 22.98 -34.00 13.10
N GLU A 397 22.37 -32.82 12.98
CA GLU A 397 23.07 -31.53 12.91
C GLU A 397 23.26 -30.94 14.31
N SER A 398 24.25 -30.06 14.50
CA SER A 398 24.37 -29.26 15.73
C SER A 398 23.43 -28.05 15.71
N LEU A 399 22.70 -27.86 16.80
CA LEU A 399 21.88 -26.65 17.02
C LEU A 399 22.76 -25.38 17.04
N ALA A 400 23.97 -25.46 17.61
CA ALA A 400 24.89 -24.33 17.70
C ALA A 400 25.51 -23.96 16.32
N ASP A 401 25.89 -24.95 15.50
CA ASP A 401 26.38 -24.72 14.13
C ASP A 401 25.25 -24.31 13.18
N THR A 402 24.02 -24.80 13.35
CA THR A 402 22.86 -24.33 12.56
C THR A 402 22.53 -22.86 12.86
N ILE A 403 22.56 -22.44 14.13
CA ILE A 403 22.43 -21.01 14.51
C ILE A 403 23.58 -20.17 13.92
N LYS A 404 24.82 -20.68 13.97
CA LYS A 404 26.02 -20.04 13.38
C LYS A 404 25.88 -19.89 11.86
N TRP A 405 25.34 -20.89 11.16
CA TRP A 405 25.08 -20.82 9.73
C TRP A 405 24.03 -19.76 9.41
N ILE A 406 22.91 -19.70 10.15
CA ILE A 406 21.88 -18.67 9.99
C ILE A 406 22.46 -17.27 10.27
N MET A 407 23.34 -17.12 11.27
CA MET A 407 24.06 -15.88 11.55
C MET A 407 25.00 -15.48 10.39
N ALA A 408 25.75 -16.44 9.84
CA ALA A 408 26.69 -16.21 8.75
C ALA A 408 25.97 -15.88 7.43
N ASP A 409 24.86 -16.55 7.12
CA ASP A 409 24.04 -16.27 5.94
C ASP A 409 23.43 -14.86 6.02
N ARG A 410 22.85 -14.49 7.17
CA ARG A 410 22.38 -13.11 7.44
C ARG A 410 23.51 -12.08 7.25
N ALA A 411 24.70 -12.33 7.82
CA ALA A 411 25.84 -11.42 7.67
C ALA A 411 26.37 -11.33 6.23
N ASN A 412 26.38 -12.44 5.49
CA ASN A 412 26.80 -12.49 4.09
C ASN A 412 25.82 -11.77 3.17
N ALA A 413 24.51 -11.88 3.42
CA ALA A 413 23.48 -11.10 2.75
C ALA A 413 23.70 -9.59 2.96
N THR A 414 23.92 -9.15 4.20
CA THR A 414 24.27 -7.75 4.53
C THR A 414 25.53 -7.28 3.79
N ASN A 415 26.60 -8.09 3.81
CA ASN A 415 27.87 -7.76 3.14
C ASN A 415 27.80 -7.80 1.61
N LYS A 416 26.81 -8.48 1.01
CA LYS A 416 26.54 -8.43 -0.43
C LYS A 416 25.88 -7.09 -0.80
N VAL A 417 24.79 -6.74 -0.12
CA VAL A 417 24.05 -5.48 -0.35
C VAL A 417 24.96 -4.26 -0.15
N ARG A 418 25.81 -4.28 0.89
CA ARG A 418 26.82 -3.22 1.11
C ARG A 418 27.70 -2.96 -0.12
N ARG A 419 28.22 -4.01 -0.75
CA ARG A 419 29.09 -3.90 -1.94
C ARG A 419 28.36 -3.38 -3.16
N GLU A 420 27.07 -3.71 -3.30
CA GLU A 420 26.21 -3.19 -4.37
C GLU A 420 25.93 -1.69 -4.16
N VAL A 421 25.64 -1.25 -2.93
CA VAL A 421 25.48 0.17 -2.58
C VAL A 421 26.78 0.96 -2.77
N ASP A 422 27.93 0.46 -2.29
CA ASP A 422 29.23 1.11 -2.47
C ASP A 422 29.60 1.29 -3.96
N THR A 423 29.11 0.39 -4.82
CA THR A 423 29.29 0.49 -6.29
C THR A 423 28.41 1.59 -6.89
N ILE A 424 27.16 1.73 -6.42
CA ILE A 424 26.23 2.78 -6.87
C ILE A 424 26.70 4.16 -6.41
N VAL A 425 27.12 4.31 -5.14
CA VAL A 425 27.60 5.58 -4.60
C VAL A 425 28.83 6.07 -5.37
N LYS A 426 29.81 5.19 -5.63
CA LYS A 426 31.00 5.51 -6.43
C LYS A 426 30.69 5.89 -7.89
N ALA A 427 29.58 5.41 -8.45
CA ALA A 427 29.11 5.83 -9.77
C ALA A 427 28.44 7.22 -9.76
N GLY A 428 27.93 7.67 -8.60
CA GLY A 428 27.24 8.95 -8.44
C GLY A 428 28.17 10.14 -8.16
N THR A 429 29.35 9.93 -7.54
CA THR A 429 30.21 11.04 -7.05
C THR A 429 31.02 11.78 -8.14
N ILE A 430 30.75 11.54 -9.43
CA ILE A 430 31.52 12.16 -10.54
C ILE A 430 30.95 13.55 -10.94
N VAL A 431 29.84 14.01 -10.35
CA VAL A 431 29.22 15.29 -10.68
C VAL A 431 28.91 16.12 -9.43
N GLN A 432 29.89 16.94 -8.98
CA GLN A 432 29.66 18.35 -8.59
C GLN A 432 30.97 19.07 -8.19
N SER A 433 31.42 19.92 -9.11
CA SER A 433 32.09 21.21 -8.92
C SER A 433 31.61 22.09 -10.11
N GLU A 434 31.52 23.40 -10.08
CA GLU A 434 32.01 24.45 -9.16
C GLU A 434 30.88 25.49 -8.96
N ASP A 435 30.92 26.27 -7.87
CA ASP A 435 30.95 27.75 -7.91
C ASP A 435 30.60 28.36 -6.54
N ASP A 436 31.59 29.04 -5.96
CA ASP A 436 31.41 30.10 -4.95
C ASP A 436 30.74 31.34 -5.65
N ASN A 437 30.33 32.44 -5.02
CA ASN A 437 30.85 33.12 -3.84
C ASN A 437 29.90 34.23 -3.34
N ASP A 438 30.35 34.94 -2.29
CA ASP A 438 29.96 36.30 -1.86
C ASP A 438 28.67 36.55 -1.03
N SER A 439 28.93 37.23 0.10
CA SER A 439 28.01 37.90 1.03
C SER A 439 28.25 39.43 0.96
N PRO A 440 27.91 40.29 1.96
CA PRO A 440 26.81 40.34 2.94
C PRO A 440 26.04 41.70 2.93
N LEU A 441 25.06 41.89 3.83
CA LEU A 441 24.92 43.03 4.80
C LEU A 441 23.49 43.59 5.07
N LEU A 442 23.21 43.76 6.38
CA LEU A 442 22.53 44.87 7.10
C LEU A 442 20.99 45.14 7.04
N ASN A 443 20.38 44.98 8.23
CA ASN A 443 19.60 45.96 9.03
C ASN A 443 18.09 46.30 8.83
N ASN A 444 17.47 46.43 10.03
CA ASN A 444 16.47 47.42 10.49
C ASN A 444 14.94 47.24 10.29
N SER A 445 14.29 46.85 11.40
CA SER A 445 13.23 47.57 12.15
C SER A 445 12.06 48.28 11.43
N GLY A 446 10.82 48.02 11.89
CA GLY A 446 9.70 48.97 11.73
C GLY A 446 8.30 48.44 12.11
N HIS A 447 7.63 49.09 13.08
CA HIS A 447 6.19 48.90 13.37
C HIS A 447 5.28 49.42 12.24
N ARG A 448 4.13 48.76 12.00
CA ARG A 448 2.78 49.36 12.23
C ARG A 448 1.62 48.40 11.93
N ASP A 449 0.48 48.70 12.56
CA ASP A 449 -0.83 48.06 12.36
C ASP A 449 -1.43 48.31 10.96
N ASN A 450 -2.31 47.43 10.48
CA ASN A 450 -3.75 47.73 10.46
C ASN A 450 -4.65 46.51 10.15
N THR A 451 -5.96 46.75 10.24
CA THR A 451 -7.10 45.81 10.31
C THR A 451 -7.78 45.48 8.98
N ASN A 452 -8.66 44.47 9.04
CA ASN A 452 -9.83 44.16 8.20
C ASN A 452 -9.71 43.11 7.08
N GLY A 453 -10.56 42.07 7.21
CA GLY A 453 -10.93 41.12 6.14
C GLY A 453 -12.10 40.24 6.58
N LYS A 454 -13.28 40.38 5.95
CA LYS A 454 -14.53 39.65 6.27
C LYS A 454 -15.20 39.15 5.00
N ARG A 455 -15.61 37.87 4.98
CA ARG A 455 -16.66 37.25 4.11
C ARG A 455 -16.40 37.29 2.58
N ALA A 456 -16.99 36.43 1.76
CA ALA A 456 -17.68 35.13 1.92
C ALA A 456 -17.85 34.51 0.51
N HIS A 457 -18.12 33.20 0.38
CA HIS A 457 -18.86 32.67 -0.78
C HIS A 457 -19.50 31.29 -0.51
N ARG A 458 -20.65 31.03 -1.15
CA ARG A 458 -21.34 29.72 -1.21
C ARG A 458 -22.14 29.63 -2.52
N THR A 459 -22.43 28.41 -2.99
CA THR A 459 -23.38 28.07 -4.08
C THR A 459 -22.86 28.42 -5.49
N LEU A 460 -23.03 27.62 -6.56
CA LEU A 460 -24.15 26.75 -6.95
C LEU A 460 -23.78 25.35 -7.51
N TYR A 461 -24.82 24.51 -7.63
CA TYR A 461 -24.86 23.13 -8.15
C TYR A 461 -25.97 23.06 -9.24
N GLU A 462 -26.16 21.90 -9.90
CA GLU A 462 -27.12 21.62 -11.00
C GLU A 462 -26.78 22.15 -12.41
N ALA A 463 -26.43 21.24 -13.32
CA ALA A 463 -27.19 20.96 -14.56
C ALA A 463 -26.40 20.06 -15.53
N PHE A 464 -26.70 18.75 -15.58
CA PHE A 464 -26.26 17.89 -16.70
C PHE A 464 -27.23 16.72 -16.92
N LYS A 465 -27.78 16.60 -18.14
CA LYS A 465 -28.55 15.42 -18.58
C LYS A 465 -28.50 15.24 -20.11
N ASN A 466 -28.44 13.98 -20.52
CA ASN A 466 -28.86 13.37 -21.81
C ASN A 466 -27.92 13.41 -23.06
N THR A 467 -27.31 12.24 -23.37
CA THR A 467 -27.51 11.34 -24.56
C THR A 467 -28.05 11.91 -25.91
N SER A 468 -27.75 11.41 -27.14
CA SER A 468 -26.99 10.24 -27.70
C SER A 468 -26.92 10.29 -29.27
N ALA A 469 -26.33 9.27 -29.94
CA ALA A 469 -26.40 8.87 -31.40
C ALA A 469 -25.27 9.43 -32.35
N ILE A 470 -24.43 8.67 -33.11
CA ILE A 470 -24.55 7.65 -34.22
C ILE A 470 -24.53 8.30 -35.65
N ALA A 471 -23.81 7.87 -36.71
CA ALA A 471 -22.66 6.95 -36.96
C ALA A 471 -22.13 7.07 -38.45
N ILE A 472 -21.25 6.14 -38.93
CA ILE A 472 -20.82 5.84 -40.36
C ILE A 472 -19.82 6.85 -41.01
N MET A 473 -18.52 6.56 -41.27
CA MET A 473 -17.82 5.70 -42.30
C MET A 473 -17.72 6.31 -43.76
N PRO A 474 -16.74 5.95 -44.64
CA PRO A 474 -15.29 5.68 -44.43
C PRO A 474 -14.31 6.10 -45.61
N ALA A 475 -12.98 5.97 -45.38
CA ALA A 475 -11.88 5.75 -46.38
C ALA A 475 -11.45 6.92 -47.34
N ALA A 476 -10.27 6.96 -47.99
CA ALA A 476 -9.15 6.00 -48.14
C ALA A 476 -7.76 6.63 -48.52
N LYS A 477 -6.66 5.86 -48.32
CA LYS A 477 -5.33 5.82 -49.04
C LYS A 477 -4.41 7.08 -49.06
N ARG A 478 -3.20 7.00 -48.46
CA ARG A 478 -1.84 6.66 -49.01
C ARG A 478 -1.26 7.74 -49.97
N LEU A 479 -0.02 8.24 -49.84
CA LEU A 479 1.29 7.53 -49.88
C LEU A 479 2.43 8.26 -49.11
N ARG A 480 3.57 7.56 -48.93
CA ARG A 480 4.91 8.02 -48.46
C ARG A 480 5.81 8.34 -49.69
N PRO A 481 7.10 8.82 -49.60
CA PRO A 481 8.06 8.92 -48.47
C PRO A 481 8.61 10.37 -48.31
N GLY A 482 9.67 10.72 -47.56
CA GLY A 482 10.85 10.07 -47.00
C GLY A 482 11.85 11.18 -46.58
N PRO A 483 12.85 10.92 -45.71
CA PRO A 483 13.34 11.96 -44.80
C PRO A 483 14.65 12.64 -45.22
N LYS A 484 14.86 13.88 -44.75
CA LYS A 484 16.18 14.46 -44.47
C LYS A 484 16.13 15.29 -43.19
N TYR A 485 16.99 14.97 -42.23
CA TYR A 485 17.15 15.72 -40.98
C TYR A 485 17.86 17.06 -41.22
N MET A 486 17.41 18.12 -40.54
CA MET A 486 18.22 19.29 -40.23
C MET A 486 17.93 19.76 -38.80
N ARG A 487 18.99 20.06 -38.03
CA ARG A 487 18.88 20.72 -36.72
C ARG A 487 18.38 22.16 -36.90
N LYS A 488 17.61 22.67 -35.94
CA LYS A 488 17.27 24.10 -35.81
C LYS A 488 17.80 24.70 -34.49
N PRO A 489 18.00 26.03 -34.41
CA PRO A 489 18.73 26.68 -33.33
C PRO A 489 17.84 27.09 -32.15
N ARG A 490 18.49 27.40 -31.02
CA ARG A 490 17.87 27.91 -29.79
C ARG A 490 17.35 29.33 -29.98
N ASN A 491 16.06 29.55 -29.64
CA ASN A 491 15.48 30.73 -28.99
C ASN A 491 13.97 30.81 -29.29
N VAL A 492 13.18 30.00 -28.59
CA VAL A 492 11.73 30.16 -28.42
C VAL A 492 11.43 29.90 -26.95
N VAL A 493 10.58 30.72 -26.32
CA VAL A 493 10.03 30.41 -24.99
C VAL A 493 8.92 29.38 -25.21
N GLU A 494 9.29 28.09 -25.14
CA GLU A 494 8.33 27.00 -25.20
C GLU A 494 7.68 26.84 -23.82
N HIS A 495 6.39 27.17 -23.71
CA HIS A 495 5.60 26.80 -22.56
C HIS A 495 5.31 25.29 -22.63
N GLU A 496 5.77 24.54 -21.63
CA GLU A 496 5.62 23.09 -21.58
C GLU A 496 4.14 22.67 -21.68
N LEU A 497 3.78 22.05 -22.81
CA LEU A 497 2.51 21.37 -22.98
C LEU A 497 2.49 20.12 -22.13
N TRP A 498 1.33 19.72 -21.62
CA TRP A 498 1.25 18.56 -20.73
C TRP A 498 1.64 17.25 -21.44
N HIS A 499 2.71 16.61 -20.95
CA HIS A 499 3.18 15.31 -21.40
C HIS A 499 2.66 14.17 -20.53
N SER A 500 2.07 13.13 -21.14
CA SER A 500 1.76 11.86 -20.46
C SER A 500 2.50 10.69 -21.10
N ARG A 501 3.00 9.76 -20.27
CA ARG A 501 3.58 8.50 -20.74
C ARG A 501 2.49 7.52 -21.16
N ILE A 502 2.67 6.87 -22.31
CA ILE A 502 1.81 5.75 -22.73
C ILE A 502 1.99 4.58 -21.75
N VAL A 503 0.90 4.13 -21.13
CA VAL A 503 0.93 3.06 -20.11
C VAL A 503 0.70 1.68 -20.73
N LYS A 504 -0.05 1.59 -21.84
CA LYS A 504 -0.25 0.33 -22.58
C LYS A 504 -0.73 0.55 -24.01
N VAL A 505 -0.26 -0.28 -24.93
CA VAL A 505 -0.79 -0.43 -26.30
C VAL A 505 -1.26 -1.87 -26.53
N TRP A 506 -2.49 -2.05 -27.03
CA TRP A 506 -3.03 -3.36 -27.41
C TRP A 506 -3.02 -3.56 -28.93
N ALA A 507 -2.92 -4.82 -29.36
CA ALA A 507 -2.96 -5.19 -30.78
C ALA A 507 -4.27 -4.82 -31.49
N SER A 508 -5.34 -4.56 -30.73
CA SER A 508 -6.65 -4.09 -31.18
C SER A 508 -6.68 -2.64 -31.66
N GLY A 509 -5.67 -1.81 -31.34
CA GLY A 509 -5.73 -0.35 -31.57
C GLY A 509 -5.74 0.47 -30.29
N ASP A 510 -6.01 -0.14 -29.15
CA ASP A 510 -6.29 0.59 -27.91
C ASP A 510 -5.01 1.05 -27.22
N ILE A 511 -4.86 2.36 -27.08
CA ILE A 511 -3.82 3.00 -26.28
C ILE A 511 -4.44 3.50 -24.99
N TYR A 512 -3.83 3.15 -23.86
CA TYR A 512 -4.21 3.70 -22.56
C TYR A 512 -3.08 4.55 -21.99
N PHE A 513 -3.43 5.75 -21.56
CA PHE A 513 -2.57 6.63 -20.78
C PHE A 513 -3.26 7.04 -19.49
N TRP A 514 -2.45 7.51 -18.54
CA TRP A 514 -2.92 7.96 -17.24
C TRP A 514 -3.16 9.47 -17.27
N ILE A 515 -4.28 9.91 -16.69
CA ILE A 515 -4.57 11.32 -16.41
C ILE A 515 -4.47 11.48 -14.89
N PRO A 516 -3.35 12.02 -14.35
CA PRO A 516 -3.12 12.13 -12.91
C PRO A 516 -4.18 12.96 -12.19
N SER A 517 -4.60 14.08 -12.80
CA SER A 517 -5.60 14.99 -12.25
C SER A 517 -6.98 14.35 -12.06
N GLU A 518 -7.35 13.38 -12.91
CA GLU A 518 -8.60 12.61 -12.80
C GLU A 518 -8.42 11.26 -12.09
N LYS A 519 -7.20 10.89 -11.67
CA LYS A 519 -6.82 9.54 -11.19
C LYS A 519 -7.41 8.41 -12.07
N THR A 520 -7.41 8.58 -13.40
CA THR A 520 -8.12 7.70 -14.34
C THR A 520 -7.25 7.30 -15.53
N ARG A 521 -7.65 6.21 -16.21
CA ARG A 521 -7.11 5.82 -17.50
C ARG A 521 -8.05 6.32 -18.59
N LEU A 522 -7.50 6.97 -19.61
CA LEU A 522 -8.24 7.29 -20.83
C LEU A 522 -7.78 6.37 -21.95
N GLY A 523 -8.73 5.84 -22.72
CA GLY A 523 -8.48 4.94 -23.84
C GLY A 523 -8.65 5.65 -25.17
N ILE A 524 -7.73 5.45 -26.11
CA ILE A 524 -7.93 5.83 -27.52
C ILE A 524 -7.92 4.56 -28.36
N HIS A 525 -9.07 4.23 -28.93
CA HIS A 525 -9.14 3.20 -29.97
C HIS A 525 -8.62 3.78 -31.29
N MET A 526 -7.39 3.42 -31.64
CA MET A 526 -6.72 3.95 -32.85
C MET A 526 -6.86 3.00 -34.06
N GLY A 527 -7.56 1.89 -33.90
CA GLY A 527 -7.75 0.84 -34.90
C GLY A 527 -6.58 -0.15 -34.96
N ALA A 528 -6.89 -1.44 -35.14
CA ALA A 528 -5.93 -2.55 -35.02
C ALA A 528 -4.65 -2.38 -35.84
N LYS A 529 -4.75 -1.84 -37.05
CA LYS A 529 -3.58 -1.59 -37.92
C LYS A 529 -2.58 -0.59 -37.35
N LEU A 530 -3.06 0.42 -36.62
CA LEU A 530 -2.21 1.43 -36.00
C LEU A 530 -1.80 0.98 -34.59
N GLY A 531 -2.68 0.26 -33.89
CA GLY A 531 -2.34 -0.44 -32.65
C GLY A 531 -1.20 -1.43 -32.80
N SER A 532 -1.17 -2.25 -33.86
CA SER A 532 -0.03 -3.14 -34.13
C SER A 532 1.24 -2.35 -34.46
N GLN A 533 1.16 -1.38 -35.38
CA GLN A 533 2.30 -0.52 -35.74
C GLN A 533 2.89 0.25 -34.56
N LEU A 534 2.07 0.59 -33.55
CA LEU A 534 2.53 1.23 -32.32
C LEU A 534 2.94 0.20 -31.27
N LYS A 535 2.29 -0.94 -31.15
CA LYS A 535 2.71 -2.00 -30.23
C LYS A 535 4.14 -2.45 -30.54
N ASP A 536 4.47 -2.63 -31.82
CA ASP A 536 5.79 -3.06 -32.30
C ASP A 536 6.87 -1.95 -32.25
N ARG A 537 6.51 -0.73 -31.81
CA ARG A 537 7.40 0.45 -31.71
C ARG A 537 7.51 1.00 -30.29
N VAL A 538 6.37 1.11 -29.62
CA VAL A 538 6.18 1.57 -28.24
C VAL A 538 6.62 0.51 -27.27
N MET A 539 6.30 -0.76 -27.50
CA MET A 539 6.85 -1.85 -26.70
C MET A 539 8.18 -2.27 -27.32
N ASP A 540 9.21 -2.48 -26.50
CA ASP A 540 10.42 -3.16 -26.93
C ASP A 540 10.26 -4.70 -26.90
N ASN A 541 11.37 -5.42 -27.07
CA ASN A 541 11.36 -6.88 -27.11
C ASN A 541 11.15 -7.54 -25.73
N THR A 542 11.30 -6.81 -24.62
CA THR A 542 10.95 -7.31 -23.27
C THR A 542 9.48 -7.04 -22.93
N GLY A 543 8.83 -6.15 -23.69
CA GLY A 543 7.43 -5.79 -23.47
C GLY A 543 7.29 -4.56 -22.58
N ASP A 544 8.33 -3.74 -22.49
CA ASP A 544 8.34 -2.49 -21.73
C ASP A 544 8.06 -1.29 -22.67
N PRO A 545 7.29 -0.29 -22.22
CA PRO A 545 7.02 0.90 -23.02
C PRO A 545 8.26 1.80 -23.07
N ARG A 546 8.80 1.99 -24.27
CA ARG A 546 9.79 3.04 -24.58
C ARG A 546 9.22 4.42 -24.31
N ASP A 547 10.09 5.43 -24.24
CA ASP A 547 9.74 6.84 -23.98
C ASP A 547 8.94 7.51 -25.12
N TYR A 548 7.68 7.11 -25.24
CA TYR A 548 6.66 7.78 -26.03
C TYR A 548 5.81 8.68 -25.14
N THR A 549 5.79 9.96 -25.49
CA THR A 549 4.95 10.98 -24.84
C THR A 549 3.68 11.21 -25.65
N ILE A 550 2.61 11.60 -24.95
CA ILE A 550 1.42 12.19 -25.55
C ILE A 550 1.46 13.69 -25.27
N GLU A 551 1.36 14.49 -26.32
CA GLU A 551 1.33 15.95 -26.26
C GLU A 551 -0.06 16.47 -26.61
N PHE A 552 -0.54 17.41 -25.79
CA PHE A 552 -1.81 18.10 -25.96
C PHE A 552 -1.52 19.49 -26.52
N ALA A 553 -1.80 19.71 -27.81
CA ALA A 553 -1.50 20.95 -28.54
C ALA A 553 -2.76 21.65 -29.03
N ILE A 554 -2.68 22.94 -29.37
CA ILE A 554 -3.84 23.74 -29.79
C ILE A 554 -4.54 23.12 -31.02
N GLU A 555 -3.80 22.51 -31.94
CA GLU A 555 -4.40 21.83 -33.09
C GLU A 555 -4.92 20.42 -32.83
N GLY A 556 -4.57 19.74 -31.73
CA GLY A 556 -4.94 18.35 -31.47
C GLY A 556 -4.04 17.59 -30.48
N ILE A 557 -4.12 16.26 -30.51
CA ILE A 557 -3.26 15.37 -29.71
C ILE A 557 -2.22 14.73 -30.61
N ARG A 558 -0.96 14.72 -30.15
CA ARG A 558 0.17 14.05 -30.79
C ARG A 558 0.71 12.92 -29.92
N ILE A 559 1.26 11.88 -30.55
CA ILE A 559 2.13 10.90 -29.90
C ILE A 559 3.53 11.11 -30.46
N CYS A 560 4.47 11.41 -29.58
CA CYS A 560 5.82 11.82 -29.91
C CYS A 560 6.85 10.80 -29.41
N TYR A 561 7.99 10.73 -30.10
CA TYR A 561 9.17 9.97 -29.69
C TYR A 561 10.38 10.91 -29.75
N GLY A 562 10.81 11.40 -28.59
CA GLY A 562 11.57 12.65 -28.57
C GLY A 562 10.80 13.75 -29.30
N THR A 563 11.43 14.41 -30.26
CA THR A 563 10.82 15.48 -31.07
C THR A 563 9.92 14.99 -32.22
N ASP A 564 9.91 13.70 -32.53
CA ASP A 564 9.22 13.17 -33.71
C ASP A 564 7.76 12.80 -33.40
N SER A 565 6.82 13.62 -33.88
CA SER A 565 5.38 13.31 -33.85
C SER A 565 5.04 12.15 -34.80
N ILE A 566 5.02 10.93 -34.27
CA ILE A 566 4.71 9.71 -35.04
C ILE A 566 3.21 9.49 -35.31
N TRP A 567 2.35 10.18 -34.56
CA TRP A 567 0.91 10.25 -34.81
C TRP A 567 0.36 11.60 -34.37
N HIS A 568 -0.58 12.15 -35.14
CA HIS A 568 -1.32 13.35 -34.79
C HIS A 568 -2.79 13.18 -35.17
N LYS A 569 -3.68 13.65 -34.31
CA LYS A 569 -5.12 13.75 -34.57
C LYS A 569 -5.60 15.13 -34.16
N SER A 570 -6.09 15.91 -35.13
CA SER A 570 -6.57 17.27 -34.87
C SER A 570 -7.77 17.30 -33.94
N VAL A 571 -8.13 18.44 -33.35
CA VAL A 571 -9.32 18.59 -32.48
C VAL A 571 -10.59 18.06 -33.16
N ALA A 572 -10.83 18.50 -34.41
CA ALA A 572 -11.95 18.01 -35.22
C ALA A 572 -11.85 16.50 -35.53
N GLY A 573 -10.64 15.98 -35.69
CA GLY A 573 -10.39 14.55 -35.84
C GLY A 573 -10.63 13.76 -34.54
N LEU A 574 -10.33 14.31 -33.37
CA LEU A 574 -10.50 13.65 -32.08
C LEU A 574 -11.97 13.39 -31.78
N ALA A 575 -12.86 14.34 -32.09
CA ALA A 575 -14.31 14.17 -31.95
C ALA A 575 -14.89 12.94 -32.70
N SER A 576 -14.18 12.41 -33.71
CA SER A 576 -14.56 11.19 -34.45
C SER A 576 -14.09 9.86 -33.84
N VAL A 577 -13.34 9.89 -32.72
CA VAL A 577 -12.86 8.70 -32.00
C VAL A 577 -13.86 8.34 -30.88
N GLY A 578 -13.88 7.08 -30.42
CA GLY A 578 -14.86 6.59 -29.43
C GLY A 578 -14.98 7.46 -28.17
N ASP A 579 -13.86 7.70 -27.47
CA ASP A 579 -13.77 8.63 -26.33
C ASP A 579 -13.47 10.09 -26.77
N GLY A 580 -13.74 10.40 -28.04
CA GLY A 580 -13.35 11.63 -28.73
C GLY A 580 -13.80 12.92 -28.07
N LYS A 581 -15.06 12.94 -27.59
CA LYS A 581 -15.61 14.09 -26.86
C LYS A 581 -14.83 14.36 -25.58
N ARG A 582 -14.49 13.33 -24.81
CA ARG A 582 -13.73 13.45 -23.55
C ARG A 582 -12.27 13.85 -23.79
N LEU A 583 -11.69 13.42 -24.91
CA LEU A 583 -10.37 13.86 -25.36
C LEU A 583 -10.38 15.35 -25.74
N VAL A 584 -11.41 15.83 -26.42
CA VAL A 584 -11.59 17.27 -26.71
C VAL A 584 -11.84 18.05 -25.42
N GLU A 585 -12.68 17.57 -24.49
CA GLU A 585 -12.90 18.19 -23.17
C GLU A 585 -11.64 18.21 -22.29
N GLN A 586 -10.71 17.27 -22.45
CA GLN A 586 -9.39 17.32 -21.83
C GLN A 586 -8.50 18.36 -22.53
N LEU A 587 -8.41 18.31 -23.86
CA LEU A 587 -7.63 19.26 -24.66
C LEU A 587 -8.06 20.71 -24.39
N ASP A 588 -9.36 20.94 -24.29
CA ASP A 588 -9.98 22.22 -23.94
C ASP A 588 -9.71 22.68 -22.51
N ARG A 589 -9.31 21.78 -21.59
CA ARG A 589 -8.88 22.13 -20.23
C ARG A 589 -7.39 22.50 -20.19
N GLU A 590 -6.58 21.78 -20.95
CA GLU A 590 -5.12 21.97 -21.01
C GLU A 590 -4.67 23.00 -22.07
N SER A 591 -5.56 23.48 -22.96
CA SER A 591 -5.23 24.41 -24.04
C SER A 591 -4.94 25.83 -23.52
N PRO A 592 -3.78 26.45 -23.84
CA PRO A 592 -3.40 27.78 -23.33
C PRO A 592 -4.40 28.91 -23.62
N SER A 593 -5.28 28.75 -24.62
CA SER A 593 -6.24 29.77 -25.05
C SER A 593 -7.31 30.13 -23.99
N LYS A 594 -7.47 29.31 -22.94
CA LYS A 594 -8.32 29.64 -21.78
C LYS A 594 -7.57 30.36 -20.65
N TRP A 595 -6.24 30.26 -20.58
CA TRP A 595 -5.44 30.92 -19.54
C TRP A 595 -5.09 32.38 -19.89
N SER A 596 -5.12 32.76 -21.17
CA SER A 596 -4.88 34.13 -21.62
C SER A 596 -6.07 35.09 -21.48
N LYS A 597 -7.25 34.62 -21.03
CA LYS A 597 -8.41 35.47 -20.75
C LYS A 597 -8.42 36.01 -19.32
N THR A 598 -7.38 36.76 -18.97
CA THR A 598 -7.46 37.75 -17.89
C THR A 598 -8.56 38.76 -18.25
N PRO A 599 -9.47 39.14 -17.33
CA PRO A 599 -10.49 40.14 -17.64
C PRO A 599 -9.83 41.50 -17.91
N GLN A 600 -9.93 42.03 -19.13
CA GLN A 600 -9.67 43.44 -19.36
C GLN A 600 -10.68 44.25 -18.55
N GLN A 601 -10.18 45.06 -17.62
CA GLN A 601 -11.01 45.97 -16.84
C GLN A 601 -11.70 46.95 -17.78
N SER A 602 -13.04 46.98 -17.73
CA SER A 602 -13.85 47.97 -18.43
C SER A 602 -13.61 49.35 -17.81
N SER A 603 -12.96 50.26 -18.53
CA SER A 603 -12.93 51.68 -18.19
C SER A 603 -14.31 52.33 -18.41
N SER A 604 -14.72 53.14 -17.44
CA SER A 604 -16.05 53.73 -17.26
C SER A 604 -16.53 54.69 -18.38
N PRO A 605 -17.84 55.02 -18.45
CA PRO A 605 -18.45 55.76 -19.55
C PRO A 605 -18.52 57.28 -19.32
N SER A 606 -18.54 58.08 -20.41
CA SER A 606 -18.92 59.50 -20.38
C SER A 606 -19.40 60.04 -21.74
N SER A 607 -20.37 60.95 -21.71
CA SER A 607 -20.94 61.79 -22.80
C SER A 607 -21.56 61.05 -24.01
N LEU A 608 -22.87 61.13 -24.27
CA LEU A 608 -23.71 62.28 -24.70
C LEU A 608 -23.61 62.62 -26.20
N LEU A 609 -24.73 62.38 -26.89
CA LEU A 609 -25.26 63.08 -28.08
C LEU A 609 -24.31 63.34 -29.27
N SER A 610 -24.62 62.69 -30.41
CA SER A 610 -25.23 63.39 -31.56
C SER A 610 -25.54 62.46 -32.75
N ASN A 611 -26.62 62.82 -33.47
CA ASN A 611 -26.94 62.53 -34.88
C ASN A 611 -27.07 61.06 -35.36
N ILE A 612 -28.23 60.58 -35.81
CA ILE A 612 -29.06 60.96 -36.98
C ILE A 612 -28.55 60.38 -38.32
N GLN A 613 -29.48 59.72 -39.01
CA GLN A 613 -29.54 59.32 -40.44
C GLN A 613 -28.82 58.05 -40.93
N LYS A 614 -29.66 57.16 -41.52
CA LYS A 614 -29.48 56.36 -42.75
C LYS A 614 -28.28 55.38 -42.76
N GLN A 615 -28.47 54.08 -42.97
CA GLN A 615 -29.45 53.40 -43.83
C GLN A 615 -29.91 52.07 -43.24
#